data_AF-A0A920MZS1-F1
#
_entry.id   AF-A0A920MZS1-F1
#
_cell.length_a   1.000
_cell.length_b   1.000
_cell.length_c   1.000
_cell.angle_alpha   90.00
_cell.angle_beta   90.00
_cell.angle_gamma   90.00
#
_symmetry.space_group_name_H-M   'P 1'
#
loop_
_entity.id
_entity.type
_entity.pdbx_description
1 polymer ?
#
loop_
_entity_poly.entity_id
_entity_poly.type
_entity_poly.pdbx_seq_one_letter_code
_entity_poly.pdbx_strand_id
1 'polypeptide(L)'
;MIAAAPDHPVTIRTLDVGADKVPETIGELAPDVINPQLGLRSVRLSLHNIPLFKTQLRAFPPGGCRWRRAGDVSSGQQPDGTSAGPHDPRRCHRDLEEQQVPFRRDVQVGIMVEVPAAVMLAEEFAREVDFFSIGTNDLIQYTLAVDRADPSVANLYRSGDPSILRLIRNVVSAAAKHDVAVTVCGQMSSDPVFISLLIGMGIRQFSSTPHAIPEIKEVIPKPDDRVGRADRGSRPDARPRT
;
A
#
# COMPACT_ATOMS: atom_id res chain seq x y z
N MET A 1 -13.48 -12.50 -7.84
CA MET A 1 -13.06 -11.08 -7.91
C MET A 1 -12.29 -10.80 -9.20
N ILE A 2 -11.19 -11.50 -9.48
CA ILE A 2 -10.39 -11.25 -10.70
C ILE A 2 -11.11 -11.67 -11.98
N ALA A 3 -11.81 -12.80 -11.96
CA ALA A 3 -12.71 -13.18 -13.06
C ALA A 3 -13.85 -12.17 -13.30
N ALA A 4 -14.17 -11.32 -12.32
CA ALA A 4 -15.21 -10.29 -12.44
C ALA A 4 -14.67 -8.93 -12.95
N ALA A 5 -13.35 -8.80 -13.14
CA ALA A 5 -12.70 -7.59 -13.62
C ALA A 5 -11.54 -7.94 -14.59
N PRO A 6 -11.81 -8.64 -15.71
CA PRO A 6 -10.78 -9.20 -16.58
C PRO A 6 -9.88 -8.15 -17.24
N ASP A 7 -10.42 -6.94 -17.49
CA ASP A 7 -9.70 -5.86 -18.18
C ASP A 7 -9.15 -4.79 -17.22
N HIS A 8 -9.27 -5.00 -15.91
CA HIS A 8 -8.85 -4.03 -14.91
C HIS A 8 -7.86 -4.63 -13.92
N PRO A 9 -6.76 -3.92 -13.61
CA PRO A 9 -5.77 -4.45 -12.70
C PRO A 9 -6.32 -4.49 -11.27
N VAL A 10 -6.15 -5.62 -10.59
CA VAL A 10 -6.64 -5.84 -9.22
C VAL A 10 -5.45 -5.80 -8.25
N THR A 11 -5.49 -4.87 -7.29
CA THR A 11 -4.46 -4.78 -6.25
C THR A 11 -4.91 -5.53 -4.99
N ILE A 12 -4.30 -6.68 -4.70
CA ILE A 12 -4.57 -7.45 -3.48
C ILE A 12 -3.64 -6.99 -2.36
N ARG A 13 -4.17 -6.79 -1.16
CA ARG A 13 -3.38 -6.53 0.04
C ARG A 13 -3.12 -7.85 0.75
N THR A 14 -1.88 -8.10 1.18
CA THR A 14 -1.58 -9.24 2.05
C THR A 14 -2.28 -9.08 3.39
N LEU A 15 -2.16 -10.10 4.26
CA LEU A 15 -2.74 -10.06 5.60
C LEU A 15 -2.38 -8.74 6.28
N ASP A 16 -3.42 -7.98 6.59
CA ASP A 16 -3.36 -6.74 7.35
C ASP A 16 -4.38 -6.84 8.49
N VAL A 17 -4.01 -7.66 9.46
CA VAL A 17 -4.80 -7.98 10.65
C VAL A 17 -3.86 -7.92 11.84
N GLY A 18 -4.32 -7.34 12.95
CA GLY A 18 -3.59 -7.38 14.22
C GLY A 18 -3.79 -8.70 14.93
N ALA A 19 -2.83 -9.08 15.79
CA ALA A 19 -2.90 -10.30 16.60
C ALA A 19 -4.20 -10.38 17.44
N ASP A 20 -4.78 -9.24 17.78
CA ASP A 20 -6.07 -9.07 18.48
C ASP A 20 -7.31 -9.50 17.68
N LYS A 21 -7.19 -9.66 16.36
CA LYS A 21 -8.30 -10.01 15.45
C LYS A 21 -8.09 -11.32 14.71
N VAL A 22 -7.07 -12.09 15.09
CA VAL A 22 -6.81 -13.41 14.53
C VAL A 22 -7.69 -14.43 15.27
N PRO A 23 -8.38 -15.34 14.56
CA PRO A 23 -9.18 -16.39 15.20
C PRO A 23 -8.36 -17.19 16.23
N GLU A 24 -8.99 -17.61 17.33
CA GLU A 24 -8.39 -18.39 18.44
C GLU A 24 -7.61 -19.64 17.99
N THR A 25 -7.82 -20.11 16.74
CA THR A 25 -7.06 -21.19 16.12
C THR A 25 -5.57 -20.87 15.87
N ILE A 26 -5.16 -19.60 15.99
CA ILE A 26 -3.75 -19.16 16.00
C ILE A 26 -3.36 -18.65 17.42
N GLY A 27 -4.16 -19.03 18.43
CA GLY A 27 -4.31 -18.41 19.76
C GLY A 27 -3.13 -18.47 20.73
N GLU A 28 -1.95 -18.91 20.30
CA GLU A 28 -0.73 -18.83 21.14
C GLU A 28 0.14 -17.60 20.82
N LEU A 29 -0.18 -16.84 19.76
CA LEU A 29 0.65 -15.71 19.29
C LEU A 29 0.16 -14.32 19.73
N ALA A 30 -0.89 -14.23 20.55
CA ALA A 30 -1.52 -12.96 20.94
C ALA A 30 -1.82 -12.90 22.45
N PRO A 31 -0.81 -12.73 23.33
CA PRO A 31 -1.07 -12.30 24.71
C PRO A 31 -1.78 -10.93 24.69
N ASP A 32 -2.48 -10.54 25.77
CA ASP A 32 -3.12 -9.23 25.91
C ASP A 32 -2.14 -8.08 25.59
N VAL A 33 -2.15 -7.61 24.34
CA VAL A 33 -1.21 -6.59 23.87
C VAL A 33 -1.76 -5.22 24.24
N ILE A 34 -0.99 -4.44 25.01
CA ILE A 34 -1.38 -3.09 25.47
C ILE A 34 -1.68 -2.16 24.28
N ASN A 35 -0.92 -2.27 23.18
CA ASN A 35 -1.07 -1.45 21.98
C ASN A 35 -1.10 -2.33 20.71
N PRO A 36 -2.23 -2.99 20.40
CA PRO A 36 -2.32 -3.91 19.26
C PRO A 36 -1.96 -3.25 17.93
N GLN A 37 -2.36 -1.97 17.77
CA GLN A 37 -2.09 -1.17 16.58
C GLN A 37 -0.58 -1.00 16.32
N LEU A 38 0.26 -0.99 17.36
CA LEU A 38 1.72 -0.84 17.26
C LEU A 38 2.49 -2.17 17.34
N GLY A 39 1.79 -3.29 17.54
CA GLY A 39 2.37 -4.58 17.89
C GLY A 39 2.66 -5.51 16.70
N LEU A 40 2.57 -6.83 16.97
CA LEU A 40 2.73 -7.90 15.99
C LEU A 40 1.47 -7.98 15.11
N ARG A 41 1.51 -7.32 13.96
CA ARG A 41 0.39 -7.24 13.03
C ARG A 41 0.84 -7.23 11.57
N SER A 42 -0.11 -7.44 10.67
CA SER A 42 0.07 -7.16 9.25
C SER A 42 1.29 -7.90 8.67
N VAL A 43 2.24 -7.16 8.08
CA VAL A 43 3.49 -7.74 7.58
C VAL A 43 4.34 -8.36 8.69
N ARG A 44 4.39 -7.79 9.89
CA ARG A 44 5.18 -8.34 11.01
C ARG A 44 4.69 -9.74 11.37
N LEU A 45 3.37 -9.89 11.48
CA LEU A 45 2.74 -11.19 11.73
C LEU A 45 3.04 -12.17 10.60
N SER A 46 2.96 -11.70 9.35
CA SER A 46 3.27 -12.52 8.18
C SER A 46 4.74 -12.98 8.15
N LEU A 47 5.66 -12.10 8.53
CA LEU A 47 7.10 -12.39 8.61
C LEU A 47 7.47 -13.25 9.82
N HIS A 48 6.70 -13.16 10.91
CA HIS A 48 6.85 -14.03 12.07
C HIS A 48 6.28 -15.43 11.80
N ASN A 49 5.22 -15.54 10.99
CA ASN A 49 4.62 -16.81 10.57
C ASN A 49 4.76 -17.00 9.05
N ILE A 50 5.98 -17.36 8.63
CA ILE A 50 6.32 -17.58 7.22
C ILE A 50 5.38 -18.59 6.52
N PRO A 51 4.96 -19.72 7.12
CA PRO A 51 3.99 -20.63 6.51
C PRO A 51 2.65 -19.97 6.14
N LEU A 52 2.11 -19.12 7.02
CA LEU A 52 0.89 -18.35 6.74
C LEU A 52 1.11 -17.40 5.56
N PHE A 53 2.23 -16.71 5.54
CA PHE A 53 2.55 -15.78 4.47
C PHE A 53 2.72 -16.47 3.11
N LYS A 54 3.46 -17.59 3.06
CA LYS A 54 3.60 -18.42 1.85
C LYS A 54 2.26 -18.86 1.28
N THR A 55 1.31 -19.20 2.14
CA THR A 55 -0.02 -19.63 1.72
C THR A 55 -0.73 -18.52 0.95
N GLN A 56 -0.64 -17.27 1.42
CA GLN A 56 -1.20 -16.12 0.69
C GLN A 56 -0.50 -15.88 -0.64
N LEU A 57 0.83 -15.94 -0.66
CA LEU A 57 1.61 -15.67 -1.88
C LEU A 57 1.34 -16.71 -2.97
N ARG A 58 1.15 -17.99 -2.59
CA ARG A 58 0.76 -19.06 -3.53
C ARG A 58 -0.66 -18.93 -4.06
N ALA A 59 -1.56 -18.28 -3.30
CA ALA A 59 -2.95 -18.13 -3.68
C ALA A 59 -3.19 -17.00 -4.70
N PHE A 60 -2.16 -16.21 -5.04
CA PHE A 60 -2.30 -15.16 -6.05
C PHE A 60 -2.48 -15.76 -7.46
N PRO A 61 -3.56 -15.40 -8.16
CA PRO A 61 -3.87 -16.01 -9.45
C PRO A 61 -3.05 -15.39 -10.60
N PRO A 62 -3.03 -16.04 -11.78
CA PRO A 62 -2.34 -15.56 -12.98
C PRO A 62 -2.95 -14.27 -13.53
N GLY A 63 -2.10 -13.33 -13.96
CA GLY A 63 -2.48 -12.19 -14.82
C GLY A 63 -3.19 -11.03 -14.09
N GLY A 64 -2.76 -9.80 -14.36
CA GLY A 64 -3.46 -8.57 -13.94
C GLY A 64 -3.47 -8.27 -12.44
N CYS A 65 -2.74 -9.04 -11.64
CA CYS A 65 -2.69 -8.88 -10.19
C CYS A 65 -1.49 -8.04 -9.78
N ARG A 66 -1.74 -7.08 -8.90
CA ARG A 66 -0.72 -6.39 -8.12
C ARG A 66 -0.87 -6.82 -6.69
N TRP A 67 0.23 -6.91 -5.94
CA TRP A 67 0.12 -7.10 -4.50
C TRP A 67 0.82 -5.99 -3.75
N ARG A 68 0.29 -5.68 -2.58
CA ARG A 68 0.88 -4.71 -1.68
C ARG A 68 0.93 -5.22 -0.26
N ARG A 69 1.94 -4.78 0.45
CA ARG A 69 2.21 -5.09 1.84
C ARG A 69 2.17 -3.81 2.67
N ALA A 70 1.77 -3.91 3.93
CA ALA A 70 1.99 -2.85 4.91
C ALA A 70 3.44 -2.36 4.88
N GLY A 71 3.66 -1.06 4.73
CA GLY A 71 5.00 -0.47 4.77
C GLY A 71 5.53 -0.58 6.19
N ASP A 72 6.34 -1.60 6.46
CA ASP A 72 7.04 -1.73 7.72
C ASP A 72 8.50 -1.38 7.53
N VAL A 73 9.01 -0.62 8.49
CA VAL A 73 10.35 -0.02 8.49
C VAL A 73 11.16 -0.59 9.66
N SER A 74 10.64 -1.62 10.34
CA SER A 74 11.30 -2.21 11.50
C SER A 74 12.68 -2.77 11.14
N SER A 75 13.71 -2.24 11.80
CA SER A 75 15.10 -2.70 11.72
C SER A 75 15.42 -3.90 12.61
N GLY A 76 14.41 -4.69 12.96
CA GLY A 76 14.56 -5.83 13.85
C GLY A 76 15.22 -7.01 13.15
N GLN A 77 16.17 -7.65 13.83
CA GLN A 77 16.65 -8.97 13.43
C GLN A 77 15.49 -9.97 13.46
N GLN A 78 15.45 -10.85 12.46
CA GLN A 78 14.55 -11.99 12.50
C GLN A 78 15.02 -12.99 13.57
N PRO A 79 14.13 -13.86 14.09
CA PRO A 79 14.50 -14.91 15.04
C PRO A 79 15.60 -15.86 14.55
N ASP A 80 15.83 -15.92 13.23
CA ASP A 80 16.85 -16.74 12.58
C ASP A 80 18.25 -16.08 12.51
N GLY A 81 18.41 -14.88 13.07
CA GLY A 81 19.70 -14.17 13.09
C GLY A 81 20.14 -13.62 11.73
N THR A 82 19.29 -13.65 10.70
CA THR A 82 19.58 -12.95 9.44
C THR A 82 19.47 -11.44 9.65
N SER A 83 20.58 -10.72 9.48
CA SER A 83 20.60 -9.26 9.41
C SER A 83 19.89 -8.82 8.12
N ALA A 84 18.58 -8.67 8.20
CA ALA A 84 17.81 -8.09 7.11
C ALA A 84 18.18 -6.60 6.98
N GLY A 85 18.44 -6.14 5.76
CA GLY A 85 18.25 -4.73 5.45
C GLY A 85 16.79 -4.39 5.81
N PRO A 86 16.51 -3.46 6.74
CA PRO A 86 15.16 -3.18 7.26
C PRO A 86 14.13 -2.70 6.22
N HIS A 87 14.57 -2.56 4.97
CA HIS A 87 13.94 -1.73 3.96
C HIS A 87 13.84 -2.44 2.61
N ASP A 88 13.85 -3.77 2.58
CA ASP A 88 13.75 -4.50 1.32
C ASP A 88 12.31 -4.96 1.03
N PRO A 89 11.56 -4.24 0.17
CA PRO A 89 10.20 -4.61 -0.19
C PRO A 89 10.12 -5.90 -1.02
N ARG A 90 11.23 -6.32 -1.66
CA ARG A 90 11.36 -7.55 -2.43
C ARG A 90 11.93 -8.72 -1.62
N ARG A 91 12.22 -8.55 -0.32
CA ARG A 91 12.68 -9.65 0.56
C ARG A 91 11.77 -10.86 0.46
N CYS A 92 10.46 -10.65 0.30
CA CYS A 92 9.49 -11.74 0.12
C CYS A 92 9.81 -12.61 -1.09
N HIS A 93 10.22 -12.01 -2.20
CA HIS A 93 10.63 -12.76 -3.37
C HIS A 93 11.90 -13.56 -3.06
N ARG A 94 12.89 -12.97 -2.38
CA ARG A 94 14.09 -13.70 -1.98
C ARG A 94 13.82 -14.83 -0.99
N ASP A 95 13.04 -14.59 0.06
CA ASP A 95 12.65 -15.61 1.04
C ASP A 95 11.91 -16.78 0.35
N LEU A 96 11.08 -16.47 -0.65
CA LEU A 96 10.40 -17.49 -1.45
C LEU A 96 11.37 -18.25 -2.37
N GLU A 97 12.35 -17.57 -2.96
CA GLU A 97 13.40 -18.17 -3.81
C GLU A 97 14.29 -19.11 -2.99
N GLU A 98 14.80 -18.65 -1.84
CA GLU A 98 15.65 -19.42 -0.93
C GLU A 98 14.93 -20.68 -0.43
N GLN A 99 13.64 -20.56 -0.15
CA GLN A 99 12.82 -21.67 0.35
C GLN A 99 12.20 -22.50 -0.77
N GLN A 100 12.63 -22.29 -2.02
CA GLN A 100 12.19 -22.98 -3.23
C GLN A 100 10.67 -23.06 -3.37
N VAL A 101 9.99 -22.00 -2.94
CA VAL A 101 8.54 -21.91 -3.05
C VAL A 101 8.21 -21.38 -4.44
N PRO A 102 7.41 -22.10 -5.25
CA PRO A 102 6.94 -21.55 -6.51
C PRO A 102 6.08 -20.31 -6.27
N PHE A 103 6.44 -19.20 -6.90
CA PHE A 103 5.66 -17.97 -6.92
C PHE A 103 5.79 -17.30 -8.29
N ARG A 104 4.92 -16.32 -8.53
CA ARG A 104 4.86 -15.59 -9.80
C ARG A 104 5.76 -14.37 -9.75
N ARG A 105 6.78 -14.34 -10.60
CA ARG A 105 7.75 -13.23 -10.71
C ARG A 105 7.23 -12.03 -11.49
N ASP A 106 6.18 -12.23 -12.29
CA ASP A 106 5.54 -11.21 -13.12
C ASP A 106 4.51 -10.35 -12.37
N VAL A 107 4.37 -10.53 -11.06
CA VAL A 107 3.45 -9.76 -10.23
C VAL A 107 4.12 -8.47 -9.81
N GLN A 108 3.46 -7.33 -10.06
CA GLN A 108 3.94 -6.04 -9.56
C GLN A 108 3.83 -5.99 -8.03
N VAL A 109 4.92 -5.54 -7.40
CA VAL A 109 5.08 -5.42 -5.96
C VAL A 109 4.99 -3.96 -5.56
N GLY A 110 4.04 -3.63 -4.70
CA GLY A 110 3.91 -2.31 -4.11
C GLY A 110 3.98 -2.34 -2.59
N ILE A 111 4.07 -1.15 -1.99
CA ILE A 111 3.91 -0.99 -0.55
C ILE A 111 2.75 -0.07 -0.22
N MET A 112 2.11 -0.35 0.91
CA MET A 112 1.14 0.53 1.53
C MET A 112 1.89 1.53 2.41
N VAL A 113 1.86 2.80 2.03
CA VAL A 113 2.48 3.87 2.81
C VAL A 113 1.47 4.33 3.86
N GLU A 114 1.60 3.78 5.06
CA GLU A 114 0.68 4.00 6.16
C GLU A 114 1.37 4.36 7.48
N VAL A 115 2.69 4.24 7.58
CA VAL A 115 3.45 4.70 8.74
C VAL A 115 4.34 5.89 8.37
N PRO A 116 4.55 6.87 9.27
CA PRO A 116 5.40 8.03 8.99
C PRO A 116 6.82 7.66 8.54
N ALA A 117 7.38 6.59 9.13
CA ALA A 117 8.71 6.09 8.74
C ALA A 117 8.79 5.70 7.25
N ALA A 118 7.71 5.16 6.69
CA ALA A 118 7.67 4.79 5.27
C ALA A 118 7.60 6.01 4.35
N VAL A 119 7.02 7.12 4.84
CA VAL A 119 7.04 8.41 4.14
C VAL A 119 8.45 8.99 4.12
N MET A 120 9.18 8.89 5.24
CA MET A 120 10.56 9.38 5.34
C MET A 120 11.52 8.65 4.40
N LEU A 121 11.25 7.37 4.13
CA LEU A 121 12.05 6.53 3.23
C LEU A 121 11.38 6.33 1.85
N ALA A 122 10.44 7.18 1.48
CA ALA A 122 9.66 6.99 0.26
C ALA A 122 10.54 7.00 -1.01
N GLU A 123 11.65 7.74 -1.02
CA GLU A 123 12.55 7.79 -2.17
C GLU A 123 13.35 6.48 -2.33
N GLU A 124 13.82 5.91 -1.22
CA GLU A 124 14.48 4.61 -1.18
C GLU A 124 13.52 3.51 -1.63
N PHE A 125 12.29 3.50 -1.09
CA PHE A 125 11.29 2.52 -1.49
C PHE A 125 10.90 2.65 -2.97
N ALA A 126 10.83 3.88 -3.51
CA ALA A 126 10.46 4.12 -4.89
C ALA A 126 11.45 3.51 -5.90
N ARG A 127 12.69 3.20 -5.49
CA ARG A 127 13.68 2.51 -6.34
C ARG A 127 13.43 1.00 -6.43
N GLU A 128 12.68 0.45 -5.48
CA GLU A 128 12.55 -0.99 -5.28
C GLU A 128 11.12 -1.51 -5.56
N VAL A 129 10.11 -0.64 -5.52
CA VAL A 129 8.69 -1.01 -5.72
C VAL A 129 8.15 -0.54 -7.06
N ASP A 130 7.13 -1.23 -7.55
CA ASP A 130 6.44 -0.89 -8.80
C ASP A 130 5.35 0.18 -8.61
N PHE A 131 4.80 0.31 -7.39
CA PHE A 131 3.77 1.31 -7.05
C PHE A 131 3.67 1.56 -5.54
N PHE A 132 3.11 2.72 -5.18
CA PHE A 132 2.67 3.03 -3.83
C PHE A 132 1.15 3.02 -3.68
N SER A 133 0.70 2.66 -2.48
CA SER A 133 -0.69 2.80 -2.04
C SER A 133 -0.71 3.56 -0.70
N ILE A 134 -1.09 4.82 -0.68
CA ILE A 134 -1.18 5.56 0.58
C ILE A 134 -2.42 5.07 1.35
N GLY A 135 -2.21 4.52 2.54
CA GLY A 135 -3.26 4.09 3.46
C GLY A 135 -3.58 5.23 4.42
N THR A 136 -4.50 6.12 4.04
CA THR A 136 -4.67 7.39 4.76
C THR A 136 -5.12 7.20 6.20
N ASN A 137 -5.91 6.15 6.45
CA ASN A 137 -6.48 5.88 7.77
C ASN A 137 -5.39 5.70 8.83
N ASP A 138 -4.50 4.75 8.57
CA ASP A 138 -3.42 4.39 9.48
C ASP A 138 -2.34 5.48 9.45
N LEU A 139 -2.08 6.12 8.30
CA LEU A 139 -1.16 7.26 8.21
C LEU A 139 -1.58 8.42 9.11
N ILE A 140 -2.86 8.78 9.13
CA ILE A 140 -3.38 9.83 10.00
C ILE A 140 -3.26 9.40 11.47
N GLN A 141 -3.70 8.18 11.79
CA GLN A 141 -3.68 7.65 13.15
C GLN A 141 -2.26 7.64 13.75
N TYR A 142 -1.25 7.15 13.00
CA TYR A 142 0.12 7.11 13.48
C TYR A 142 0.81 8.47 13.48
N THR A 143 0.48 9.35 12.53
CA THR A 143 1.11 10.69 12.47
C THR A 143 0.59 11.59 13.60
N LEU A 144 -0.73 11.57 13.83
CA LEU A 144 -1.36 12.39 14.86
C LEU A 144 -1.32 11.74 16.25
N ALA A 145 -0.89 10.48 16.33
CA ALA A 145 -0.92 9.66 17.54
C ALA A 145 -2.33 9.58 18.18
N VAL A 146 -3.34 9.33 17.34
CA VAL A 146 -4.76 9.32 17.73
C VAL A 146 -5.42 8.04 17.26
N ASP A 147 -6.02 7.29 18.18
CA ASP A 147 -6.90 6.18 17.82
C ASP A 147 -8.29 6.71 17.47
N ARG A 148 -8.71 6.54 16.21
CA ARG A 148 -10.03 6.96 15.74
C ARG A 148 -11.18 6.12 16.31
N ALA A 149 -10.89 4.94 16.85
CA ALA A 149 -11.89 4.08 17.49
C ALA A 149 -12.11 4.47 18.96
N ASP A 150 -11.20 5.25 19.56
CA ASP A 150 -11.32 5.75 20.92
C ASP A 150 -12.15 7.04 20.96
N PRO A 151 -13.37 7.03 21.52
CA PRO A 151 -14.25 8.21 21.56
C PRO A 151 -13.64 9.40 22.31
N SER A 152 -12.67 9.18 23.20
CA SER A 152 -12.05 10.24 24.00
C SER A 152 -11.11 11.12 23.18
N VAL A 153 -10.57 10.60 22.07
CA VAL A 153 -9.59 11.30 21.21
C VAL A 153 -9.98 11.32 19.73
N ALA A 154 -11.04 10.61 19.32
CA ALA A 154 -11.48 10.56 17.92
C ALA A 154 -11.74 11.94 17.30
N ASN A 155 -12.09 12.95 18.11
CA ASN A 155 -12.22 14.33 17.66
C ASN A 155 -10.90 14.97 17.20
N LEU A 156 -9.74 14.43 17.57
CA LEU A 156 -8.41 14.86 17.13
C LEU A 156 -8.00 14.25 15.78
N TYR A 157 -8.72 13.24 15.30
CA TYR A 157 -8.46 12.65 13.98
C TYR A 157 -8.88 13.62 12.87
N ARG A 158 -7.88 14.19 12.18
CA ARG A 158 -8.06 15.24 11.15
C ARG A 158 -7.36 14.88 9.85
N SER A 159 -8.14 14.47 8.85
CA SER A 159 -7.62 14.12 7.52
C SER A 159 -7.00 15.31 6.76
N GLY A 160 -7.51 16.52 7.01
CA GLY A 160 -7.00 17.75 6.40
C GLY A 160 -5.87 18.43 7.19
N ASP A 161 -5.32 17.77 8.20
CA ASP A 161 -4.21 18.34 8.96
C ASP A 161 -3.00 18.61 8.04
N PRO A 162 -2.35 19.79 8.12
CA PRO A 162 -1.22 20.13 7.26
C PRO A 162 -0.06 19.14 7.30
N SER A 163 0.17 18.45 8.43
CA SER A 163 1.18 17.40 8.53
C SER A 163 0.87 16.23 7.60
N ILE A 164 -0.39 15.78 7.55
CA ILE A 164 -0.86 14.69 6.69
C ILE A 164 -0.71 15.07 5.22
N LEU A 165 -1.14 16.27 4.86
CA LEU A 165 -1.04 16.76 3.49
C LEU A 165 0.42 16.88 3.02
N ARG A 166 1.34 17.30 3.91
CA ARG A 166 2.78 17.31 3.64
C ARG A 166 3.34 15.91 3.46
N LEU A 167 2.96 14.95 4.31
CA LEU A 167 3.39 13.57 4.17
C LEU A 167 2.93 12.96 2.85
N ILE A 168 1.66 13.16 2.45
CA ILE A 168 1.15 12.71 1.16
C ILE A 168 1.96 13.34 0.01
N ARG A 169 2.20 14.66 0.06
CA ARG A 169 3.00 15.36 -0.95
C ARG A 169 4.42 14.81 -1.03
N ASN A 170 5.05 14.46 0.09
CA ASN A 170 6.39 13.88 0.11
C ASN A 170 6.42 12.53 -0.62
N VAL A 171 5.45 11.65 -0.34
CA VAL A 171 5.34 10.36 -1.05
C VAL A 171 5.14 10.57 -2.55
N VAL A 172 4.24 11.47 -2.94
CA VAL A 172 3.96 11.76 -4.35
C VAL A 172 5.21 12.32 -5.06
N SER A 173 5.94 13.22 -4.39
CA SER A 173 7.15 13.82 -4.94
C SER A 173 8.27 12.78 -5.09
N ALA A 174 8.45 11.89 -4.11
CA ALA A 174 9.42 10.80 -4.17
C ALA A 174 9.08 9.82 -5.30
N ALA A 175 7.80 9.44 -5.43
CA ALA A 175 7.33 8.55 -6.48
C ALA A 175 7.54 9.12 -7.88
N ALA A 176 7.24 10.42 -8.07
CA ALA A 176 7.39 11.10 -9.34
C ALA A 176 8.85 11.14 -9.84
N LYS A 177 9.84 11.22 -8.94
CA LYS A 177 11.27 11.16 -9.30
C LYS A 177 11.68 9.82 -9.92
N HIS A 178 10.94 8.76 -9.63
CA HIS A 178 11.25 7.38 -10.00
C HIS A 178 10.18 6.76 -10.93
N ASP A 179 9.26 7.56 -11.46
CA ASP A 179 8.13 7.13 -12.30
C ASP A 179 7.27 6.01 -11.65
N VAL A 180 7.12 6.10 -10.32
CA VAL A 180 6.32 5.15 -9.53
C VAL A 180 4.88 5.64 -9.42
N ALA A 181 3.93 4.79 -9.76
CA ALA A 181 2.51 5.12 -9.64
C ALA A 181 2.08 5.22 -8.17
N VAL A 182 1.25 6.22 -7.84
CA VAL A 182 0.69 6.39 -6.49
C VAL A 182 -0.83 6.27 -6.54
N THR A 183 -1.35 5.34 -5.74
CA THR A 183 -2.78 5.22 -5.43
C THR A 183 -3.04 5.73 -4.02
N VAL A 184 -4.18 6.40 -3.80
CA VAL A 184 -4.68 6.68 -2.44
C VAL A 184 -5.87 5.76 -2.13
N CYS A 185 -5.83 5.16 -0.96
CA CYS A 185 -6.92 4.35 -0.40
C CYS A 185 -7.23 4.79 1.04
N GLY A 186 -8.40 4.41 1.55
CA GLY A 186 -8.90 4.87 2.85
C GLY A 186 -9.92 5.99 2.70
N GLN A 187 -10.36 6.56 3.82
CA GLN A 187 -11.53 7.45 3.84
C GLN A 187 -11.32 8.72 3.02
N MET A 188 -10.10 9.28 2.96
CA MET A 188 -9.82 10.47 2.14
C MET A 188 -10.04 10.21 0.64
N SER A 189 -9.84 8.99 0.17
CA SER A 189 -10.12 8.64 -1.24
C SER A 189 -11.62 8.52 -1.53
N SER A 190 -12.48 8.58 -0.52
CA SER A 190 -13.94 8.49 -0.66
C SER A 190 -14.65 9.82 -0.35
N ASP A 191 -13.89 10.89 -0.12
CA ASP A 191 -14.42 12.21 0.24
C ASP A 191 -14.13 13.22 -0.89
N PRO A 192 -15.18 13.76 -1.54
CA PRO A 192 -15.04 14.68 -2.67
C PRO A 192 -14.19 15.93 -2.37
N VAL A 193 -14.18 16.40 -1.11
CA VAL A 193 -13.38 17.57 -0.70
C VAL A 193 -11.89 17.30 -0.88
N PHE A 194 -11.44 16.08 -0.55
CA PHE A 194 -10.05 15.69 -0.68
C PHE A 194 -9.67 15.28 -2.10
N ILE A 195 -10.60 14.77 -2.91
CA ILE A 195 -10.30 14.33 -4.28
C ILE A 195 -9.66 15.45 -5.11
N SER A 196 -10.26 16.64 -5.14
CA SER A 196 -9.74 17.79 -5.89
C SER A 196 -8.34 18.18 -5.43
N LEU A 197 -8.11 18.18 -4.11
CA LEU A 197 -6.80 18.47 -3.53
C LEU A 197 -5.75 17.42 -3.93
N LEU A 198 -6.09 16.13 -3.81
CA LEU A 198 -5.19 15.03 -4.14
C LEU A 198 -4.85 14.99 -5.64
N ILE A 199 -5.82 15.32 -6.52
CA ILE A 199 -5.57 15.52 -7.95
C ILE A 199 -4.57 16.67 -8.16
N GLY A 200 -4.76 17.80 -7.47
CA GLY A 200 -3.84 18.93 -7.50
C GLY A 200 -2.42 18.58 -7.03
N MET A 201 -2.29 17.61 -6.13
CA MET A 201 -0.98 17.09 -5.68
C MET A 201 -0.32 16.15 -6.69
N GLY A 202 -1.01 15.73 -7.76
CA GLY A 202 -0.48 14.85 -8.80
C GLY A 202 -0.97 13.41 -8.74
N ILE A 203 -1.87 13.06 -7.82
CA ILE A 203 -2.43 11.70 -7.71
C ILE A 203 -3.45 11.47 -8.84
N ARG A 204 -3.39 10.29 -9.44
CA ARG A 204 -4.27 9.90 -10.56
C ARG A 204 -5.03 8.60 -10.32
N GLN A 205 -4.71 7.87 -9.25
CA GLN A 205 -5.36 6.60 -8.91
C GLN A 205 -5.98 6.68 -7.52
N PHE A 206 -7.25 6.33 -7.42
CA PHE A 206 -8.05 6.36 -6.18
C PHE A 206 -8.75 5.02 -5.99
N SER A 207 -8.76 4.51 -4.76
CA SER A 207 -9.44 3.26 -4.39
C SER A 207 -10.47 3.52 -3.31
N SER A 208 -11.71 3.74 -3.74
CA SER A 208 -12.83 4.21 -2.90
C SER A 208 -13.87 3.12 -2.67
N THR A 209 -14.77 3.34 -1.71
CA THR A 209 -15.93 2.47 -1.53
C THR A 209 -16.87 2.56 -2.74
N PRO A 210 -17.54 1.47 -3.17
CA PRO A 210 -18.39 1.48 -4.36
C PRO A 210 -19.47 2.57 -4.36
N HIS A 211 -20.04 2.87 -3.18
CA HIS A 211 -21.08 3.88 -3.01
C HIS A 211 -20.57 5.33 -3.19
N ALA A 212 -19.28 5.59 -2.92
CA ALA A 212 -18.70 6.92 -3.08
C ALA A 212 -18.27 7.22 -4.53
N ILE A 213 -18.11 6.18 -5.37
CA ILE A 213 -17.60 6.33 -6.75
C ILE A 213 -18.43 7.33 -7.60
N PRO A 214 -19.78 7.33 -7.59
CA PRO A 214 -20.56 8.28 -8.38
C PRO A 214 -20.26 9.73 -8.02
N GLU A 215 -20.26 10.05 -6.73
CA GLU A 215 -20.02 11.41 -6.21
C GLU A 215 -18.59 11.88 -6.51
N ILE A 216 -17.60 10.99 -6.33
CA ILE A 216 -16.21 11.26 -6.68
C ILE A 216 -16.06 11.58 -8.17
N LYS A 217 -16.76 10.85 -9.04
CA LYS A 217 -16.69 11.08 -10.49
C LYS A 217 -17.25 12.44 -10.90
N GLU A 218 -18.16 13.04 -10.13
CA GLU A 218 -18.69 14.37 -10.42
C GLU A 218 -17.66 15.48 -10.16
N VAL A 219 -16.78 15.30 -9.16
CA VAL A 219 -15.76 16.29 -8.81
C VAL A 219 -14.44 16.13 -9.58
N ILE A 220 -14.24 14.98 -10.25
CA ILE A 220 -13.09 14.79 -11.14
C ILE A 220 -13.30 15.67 -12.39
N PRO A 221 -12.36 16.59 -12.70
CA PRO A 221 -12.44 17.38 -13.91
C PRO A 221 -12.55 16.48 -15.14
N LYS A 222 -13.50 16.78 -16.03
CA LYS A 222 -13.58 16.09 -17.32
C LYS A 222 -12.27 16.35 -18.08
N PRO A 223 -11.70 15.32 -18.74
CA PRO A 223 -10.54 15.53 -19.59
C PRO A 223 -10.89 16.59 -20.65
N ASP A 224 -10.06 17.62 -20.76
CA ASP A 224 -10.21 18.64 -21.79
C ASP A 224 -9.95 17.98 -23.16
N ASP A 225 -10.95 17.98 -24.04
CA ASP A 225 -10.91 17.35 -25.37
C ASP A 225 -9.76 17.88 -26.26
N ARG A 226 -9.07 18.96 -25.82
CA ARG A 226 -7.95 19.59 -26.51
C ARG A 226 -6.59 18.91 -26.28
N VAL A 227 -6.43 18.10 -25.23
CA VAL A 227 -5.13 17.48 -24.89
C VAL A 227 -4.93 16.10 -25.55
N GLY A 228 -6.00 15.48 -26.07
CA GLY A 228 -5.99 14.14 -26.67
C GLY A 228 -5.35 14.01 -28.07
N ARG A 229 -4.71 15.06 -28.60
CA ARG A 229 -4.05 15.06 -29.93
C ARG A 229 -2.52 15.09 -29.91
N ALA A 230 -1.88 15.31 -28.75
CA ALA A 230 -0.43 15.50 -28.69
C ALA A 230 0.38 14.21 -28.45
N ASP A 231 -0.24 13.12 -27.97
CA ASP A 231 0.52 11.97 -27.43
C ASP A 231 0.30 10.64 -28.20
N ARG A 232 -0.14 10.71 -29.47
CA ARG A 232 -0.20 9.55 -30.38
C ARG A 232 0.99 9.49 -31.35
N GLY A 233 2.16 9.96 -30.91
CA GLY A 233 3.40 9.88 -31.69
C GLY A 233 4.46 9.10 -30.92
N SER A 234 4.95 8.01 -31.52
CA SER A 234 6.15 7.24 -31.14
C SER A 234 6.12 6.43 -29.83
N ARG A 235 5.59 5.19 -29.91
CA ARG A 235 6.20 4.06 -29.18
C ARG A 235 7.28 3.47 -30.09
N PRO A 236 8.57 3.43 -29.70
CA PRO A 236 9.55 2.62 -30.39
C PRO A 236 9.36 1.15 -30.02
N ASP A 237 9.38 0.32 -31.06
CA ASP A 237 9.29 -1.14 -31.03
C ASP A 237 10.27 -1.75 -30.01
N ALA A 238 9.73 -2.55 -29.08
CA ALA A 238 10.53 -3.30 -28.13
C ALA A 238 11.24 -4.46 -28.87
N ARG A 239 12.54 -4.31 -29.15
CA ARG A 239 13.37 -5.44 -29.57
C ARG A 239 13.58 -6.41 -28.41
N PRO A 240 13.56 -7.73 -28.64
CA PRO A 240 13.88 -8.72 -27.62
C PRO A 240 15.38 -8.69 -27.35
N ARG A 241 15.77 -8.67 -26.06
CA ARG A 241 17.15 -8.95 -25.66
C ARG A 241 17.31 -10.47 -25.53
N THR A 242 18.26 -10.99 -26.30
CA THR A 242 18.86 -12.32 -26.21
C THR A 242 19.51 -12.56 -24.86
#